data_AF-A0A528TGZ2-F1
#
_entry.id   AF-A0A528TGZ2-F1
#
_cell.length_a   1.000
_cell.length_b   1.000
_cell.length_c   1.000
_cell.angle_alpha   90.00
_cell.angle_beta   90.00
_cell.angle_gamma   90.00
#
_symmetry.space_group_name_H-M   'P 1'
#
loop_
_entity.id
_entity.type
_entity.pdbx_description
1 polymer ?
#
loop_
_entity_poly.entity_id
_entity_poly.type
_entity_poly.pdbx_seq_one_letter_code
_entity_poly.pdbx_strand_id
1 'polypeptide(L)' 'MKTHSIALIPGDGIGRDVTAAAWTVLETVAKHSGFALTGT' A
#
# COMPACT_ATOMS: atom_id res chain seq x y z
N MET A 1 4.33 -7.83 15.85
CA MET A 1 3.66 -7.37 14.61
C MET A 1 4.71 -7.27 13.53
N LYS A 2 4.52 -7.93 12.37
CA LYS A 2 5.47 -7.83 11.24
C LYS A 2 5.15 -6.58 10.43
N THR A 3 6.19 -5.89 9.96
CA THR A 3 6.05 -4.74 9.07
C THR A 3 6.68 -5.09 7.73
N HIS A 4 5.91 -4.94 6.65
CA HIS A 4 6.39 -5.18 5.29
C HIS A 4 6.73 -3.85 4.63
N SER A 5 7.97 -3.74 4.15
CA SER A 5 8.42 -2.60 3.35
C SER A 5 8.15 -2.85 1.88
N ILE A 6 7.38 -1.97 1.23
CA ILE A 6 6.95 -2.09 -0.16
C ILE A 6 7.40 -0.83 -0.91
N ALA A 7 8.13 -0.98 -2.00
CA ALA A 7 8.41 0.13 -2.90
C ALA A 7 7.18 0.40 -3.77
N LEU A 8 6.64 1.61 -3.71
CA LEU A 8 5.50 2.04 -4.52
C LEU A 8 6.02 2.68 -5.80
N ILE A 9 5.84 2.00 -6.93
CA ILE A 9 6.24 2.50 -8.25
C ILE A 9 4.97 2.76 -9.05
N PRO A 10 4.37 3.97 -8.95
CA PRO A 10 3.08 4.27 -9.56
C PRO A 10 3.13 4.38 -11.09
N GLY A 11 4.31 4.56 -11.69
CA GLY A 11 4.44 4.74 -13.14
C GLY A 11 3.73 6.00 -13.66
N ASP A 12 3.20 5.91 -14.88
CA ASP A 12 2.61 7.03 -15.63
C ASP A 12 1.09 6.91 -15.79
N GLY A 13 0.47 7.96 -16.34
CA GLY A 13 -0.97 8.02 -16.60
C GLY A 13 -1.78 7.89 -15.30
N ILE A 14 -2.79 7.02 -15.31
CA ILE A 14 -3.66 6.77 -14.14
C ILE A 14 -2.97 5.98 -13.02
N GLY A 15 -1.73 5.50 -13.25
CA GLY A 15 -0.99 4.67 -12.31
C GLY A 15 -0.87 5.29 -10.91
N ARG A 16 -0.67 6.61 -10.84
CA ARG A 16 -0.64 7.37 -9.57
C ARG A 16 -1.93 7.24 -8.77
N ASP A 17 -3.07 7.45 -9.43
CA ASP A 17 -4.38 7.45 -8.77
C ASP A 17 -4.77 6.05 -8.33
N VAL A 18 -4.55 5.04 -9.18
CA VAL A 18 -4.90 3.65 -8.86
C VAL A 18 -3.97 3.04 -7.81
N THR A 19 -2.68 3.39 -7.81
CA THR A 19 -1.74 2.96 -6.76
C THR A 19 -2.12 3.56 -5.40
N ALA A 20 -2.52 4.83 -5.35
CA ALA A 20 -3.00 5.47 -4.12
C ALA A 20 -4.28 4.81 -3.58
N ALA A 21 -5.24 4.50 -4.46
CA ALA A 21 -6.46 3.80 -4.10
C ALA A 21 -6.16 2.37 -3.57
N ALA A 22 -5.26 1.64 -4.24
CA ALA A 22 -4.82 0.32 -3.81
C ALA A 22 -4.14 0.37 -2.42
N TRP A 23 -3.32 1.39 -2.17
CA TRP A 23 -2.66 1.58 -0.87
C TRP A 23 -3.67 1.67 0.28
N THR A 24 -4.78 2.39 0.08
CA THR A 24 -5.85 2.52 1.08
C THR A 24 -6.48 1.17 1.45
N VAL A 25 -6.70 0.32 0.44
CA VAL A 25 -7.22 -1.04 0.65
C VAL A 25 -6.21 -1.88 1.42
N LEU A 26 -4.93 -1.84 1.03
CA LEU A 26 -3.86 -2.58 1.67
C LEU A 26 -3.67 -2.19 3.14
N GLU A 27 -3.72 -0.90 3.47
CA GLU A 27 -3.67 -0.42 4.85
C GLU A 27 -4.85 -0.93 5.68
N THR A 28 -6.04 -0.98 5.10
CA THR A 28 -7.24 -1.52 5.76
C THR A 28 -7.05 -3.00 6.08
N VAL A 29 -6.63 -3.79 5.10
CA VAL A 29 -6.35 -5.23 5.30
C VAL A 29 -5.27 -5.43 6.36
N ALA A 30 -4.17 -4.68 6.31
CA ALA A 30 -3.08 -4.77 7.27
C ALA A 30 -3.57 -4.59 8.72
N LYS A 31 -4.40 -3.56 8.97
CA LYS A 31 -5.03 -3.31 10.27
C LYS A 31 -5.87 -4.50 10.74
N HIS A 32 -6.66 -5.11 9.87
CA HIS A 32 -7.51 -6.26 10.20
C HIS A 32 -6.74 -7.57 10.36
N SER A 33 -5.58 -7.72 9.70
CA SER A 33 -4.80 -8.96 9.68
C SER A 33 -3.61 -8.97 10.65
N GLY A 34 -3.41 -7.91 11.44
CA GLY A 34 -2.38 -7.88 12.48
C GLY A 34 -0.95 -7.73 11.96
N PHE A 35 -0.77 -7.08 10.81
CA PHE A 35 0.53 -6.65 10.28
C PHE A 35 0.49 -5.18 9.88
N ALA A 36 1.65 -4.60 9.59
CA ALA A 36 1.78 -3.23 9.12
C ALA A 36 2.49 -3.18 7.75
N LEU A 37 2.26 -2.08 7.03
CA LEU A 37 2.89 -1.79 5.76
C LEU A 37 3.61 -0.45 5.85
N THR A 38 4.76 -0.33 5.19
CA THR A 38 5.46 0.93 4.96
C THR A 38 5.77 1.07 3.48
N GLY A 39 5.25 2.13 2.86
CA GLY A 39 5.42 2.43 1.44
C GLY A 39 6.27 3.68 1.24
N THR A 40 7.17 3.64 0.26
CA THR A 40 7.89 4.81 -0.28
C THR A 40 7.77 4.83 -1.79
#